data_AF-A0A848X1D6-F1
#
_entry.id   AF-A0A848X1D6-F1
#
_cell.length_a   1.000
_cell.length_b   1.000
_cell.length_c   1.000
_cell.angle_alpha   90.00
_cell.angle_beta   90.00
_cell.angle_gamma   90.00
#
_symmetry.space_group_name_H-M   'P 1'
#
loop_
_entity.id
_entity.type
_entity.pdbx_description
1 polymer ?
#
loop_
_entity_poly.entity_id
_entity_poly.type
_entity_poly.pdbx_seq_one_letter_code
_entity_poly.pdbx_strand_id
1 'polypeptide(L)'
;MIRFFRLLTLLLLTCATHHAAEKPNIVLIFADDVGREVLGCYGGTSYKTPHLDALAAGGMRFTHAYAMPVCHPSRVCILTGKYPARMGNPRWGDFARDQEDKTFAHLLKKAGYRTAVAGKWQLALMSKRPDHCKT
;
A
#
# COMPACT_ATOMS: atom_id res chain seq x y z
N MET A 1 34.44 33.74 -28.56
CA MET A 1 34.69 33.13 -27.23
C MET A 1 33.63 33.49 -26.18
N ILE A 2 33.14 34.73 -26.08
CA ILE A 2 32.15 35.15 -25.05
C ILE A 2 30.72 34.57 -25.27
N ARG A 3 30.31 34.32 -26.52
CA ARG A 3 28.99 33.72 -26.84
C ARG A 3 28.85 32.25 -26.44
N PHE A 4 29.95 31.49 -26.45
CA PHE A 4 29.96 30.06 -26.06
C PHE A 4 29.82 29.91 -24.55
N PHE A 5 30.43 30.82 -23.78
CA PHE A 5 30.34 30.84 -22.33
C PHE A 5 28.91 31.15 -21.84
N ARG A 6 28.20 32.09 -22.49
CA ARG A 6 26.80 32.42 -22.19
C ARG A 6 25.82 31.27 -22.49
N LEU A 7 26.06 30.49 -23.55
CA LEU A 7 25.23 29.32 -23.88
C LEU A 7 25.40 28.21 -22.83
N LEU A 8 26.63 28.00 -22.34
CA LEU A 8 26.94 27.01 -21.30
C LEU A 8 26.33 27.39 -19.94
N THR A 9 26.30 28.70 -19.60
CA THR A 9 25.63 29.16 -18.38
C THR A 9 24.11 28.98 -18.43
N LEU A 10 23.50 29.20 -19.60
CA LEU A 10 22.05 29.00 -19.77
C LEU A 10 21.64 27.51 -19.65
N LEU A 11 22.49 26.60 -20.14
CA LEU A 11 22.27 25.14 -20.08
C LEU A 11 22.38 24.59 -18.64
N LEU A 12 23.25 25.18 -17.81
CA LEU A 12 23.42 24.82 -16.41
C LEU A 12 22.24 25.28 -15.52
N LEU A 13 21.58 26.39 -15.84
CA LEU A 13 20.41 26.86 -15.07
C LEU A 13 19.14 26.02 -15.33
N THR A 14 18.99 25.41 -16.51
CA THR A 14 17.81 24.58 -16.82
C THR A 14 17.85 23.18 -16.19
N CYS A 15 19.00 22.73 -15.68
CA CYS A 15 19.12 21.42 -15.02
C CYS A 15 18.72 21.46 -13.53
N ALA A 16 18.63 22.66 -12.93
CA ALA A 16 18.47 22.83 -11.48
C ALA A 16 17.01 22.75 -10.97
N THR A 17 16.01 22.56 -11.84
CA THR A 17 14.60 22.44 -11.43
C THR A 17 14.09 21.00 -11.51
N HIS A 18 14.93 20.02 -11.15
CA HIS A 18 14.37 18.74 -10.73
C HIS A 18 13.81 18.95 -9.32
N HIS A 19 12.54 19.33 -9.23
CA HIS A 19 11.81 19.26 -7.98
C HIS A 19 11.87 17.80 -7.56
N ALA A 20 12.70 17.48 -6.56
CA ALA A 20 12.73 16.15 -5.98
C ALA A 20 11.29 15.82 -5.61
N ALA A 21 10.72 14.79 -6.22
CA ALA A 21 9.32 14.44 -5.99
C ALA A 21 9.12 14.35 -4.48
N GLU A 22 8.25 15.22 -3.95
CA GLU A 22 7.99 15.26 -2.52
C GLU A 22 7.60 13.86 -2.06
N LYS A 23 8.17 13.43 -0.95
CA LYS A 23 7.91 12.11 -0.37
C LYS A 23 6.47 12.09 0.18
N PRO A 24 5.49 11.46 -0.50
CA PRO A 24 4.10 11.61 -0.10
C PRO A 24 3.79 10.79 1.15
N ASN A 25 2.85 11.23 1.98
CA ASN A 25 2.30 10.35 3.02
C ASN A 25 1.44 9.25 2.37
N ILE A 26 1.62 8.01 2.80
CA ILE A 26 0.88 6.86 2.28
C ILE A 26 -0.09 6.37 3.36
N VAL A 27 -1.39 6.37 3.05
CA VAL A 27 -2.44 5.86 3.94
C VAL A 27 -3.14 4.69 3.26
N LEU A 28 -2.95 3.48 3.80
CA LEU A 28 -3.67 2.28 3.36
C LEU A 28 -4.89 2.06 4.25
N ILE A 29 -6.09 2.26 3.70
CA ILE A 29 -7.35 1.91 4.35
C ILE A 29 -7.77 0.53 3.86
N PHE A 30 -7.93 -0.42 4.79
CA PHE A 30 -8.32 -1.78 4.44
C PHE A 30 -9.53 -2.24 5.25
N ALA A 31 -10.69 -2.26 4.60
CA ALA A 31 -11.95 -2.71 5.20
C ALA A 31 -12.10 -4.23 5.09
N ASP A 32 -12.59 -4.86 6.17
CA ASP A 32 -12.85 -6.30 6.20
C ASP A 32 -14.27 -6.60 5.73
N ASP A 33 -14.43 -7.68 4.97
CA ASP A 33 -15.72 -8.18 4.47
C ASP A 33 -16.60 -7.13 3.75
N VAL A 34 -15.99 -6.20 3.01
CA VAL A 34 -16.70 -5.23 2.16
C VAL A 34 -16.65 -5.66 0.70
N GLY A 35 -17.81 -5.99 0.14
CA GLY A 35 -18.00 -6.20 -1.30
C GLY A 35 -18.11 -4.88 -2.07
N ARG A 36 -17.83 -4.91 -3.38
CA ARG A 36 -17.93 -3.70 -4.23
C ARG A 36 -19.37 -3.31 -4.50
N GLU A 37 -20.27 -4.28 -4.49
CA GLU A 37 -21.70 -4.15 -4.83
C GLU A 37 -22.47 -3.23 -3.89
N VAL A 38 -21.94 -2.97 -2.69
CA VAL A 38 -22.56 -2.06 -1.72
C VAL A 38 -22.09 -0.60 -1.86
N LEU A 39 -21.07 -0.34 -2.69
CA LEU A 39 -20.45 0.97 -2.83
C LEU A 39 -21.05 1.75 -4.00
N GLY A 40 -21.45 3.01 -3.75
CA GLY A 40 -22.06 3.90 -4.74
C GLY A 40 -21.20 4.08 -6.00
N CYS A 41 -19.89 4.26 -5.82
CA CYS A 41 -18.93 4.39 -6.93
C CYS A 41 -18.80 3.14 -7.82
N TYR A 42 -19.36 2.00 -7.43
CA TYR A 42 -19.48 0.79 -8.23
C TYR A 42 -20.93 0.47 -8.66
N GLY A 43 -21.87 1.39 -8.42
CA GLY A 43 -23.29 1.23 -8.76
C GLY A 43 -24.15 0.66 -7.62
N GLY A 44 -23.60 0.51 -6.41
CA GLY A 44 -24.37 0.09 -5.24
C GLY A 44 -25.42 1.11 -4.83
N THR A 45 -26.61 0.64 -4.45
CA THR A 45 -27.74 1.50 -4.06
C THR A 45 -28.24 1.26 -2.64
N SER A 46 -27.74 0.22 -1.96
CA SER A 46 -28.18 -0.16 -0.62
C SER A 46 -27.79 0.85 0.46
N TYR A 47 -26.67 1.57 0.29
CA TYR A 47 -26.13 2.50 1.27
C TYR A 47 -25.59 3.77 0.62
N LYS A 48 -25.61 4.88 1.37
CA LYS A 48 -24.96 6.12 0.94
C LYS A 48 -23.48 6.07 1.32
N THR A 49 -22.59 6.14 0.35
CA THR A 49 -21.12 6.11 0.54
C THR A 49 -20.41 7.38 0.04
N PRO A 50 -20.90 8.59 0.37
CA PRO A 50 -20.50 9.83 -0.31
C PRO A 50 -19.00 10.14 -0.21
N HIS A 51 -18.34 9.77 0.89
CA HIS A 51 -16.90 9.97 1.05
C HIS A 51 -16.06 9.03 0.18
N LEU A 52 -16.50 7.78 -0.01
CA LEU A 52 -15.83 6.82 -0.90
C LEU A 52 -16.11 7.17 -2.37
N ASP A 53 -17.30 7.68 -2.66
CA ASP A 53 -17.68 8.14 -3.99
C ASP A 53 -16.85 9.36 -4.41
N ALA A 54 -16.68 10.33 -3.51
CA ALA A 54 -15.81 11.48 -3.71
C ALA A 54 -14.33 11.07 -3.88
N LEU A 55 -13.84 10.12 -3.07
CA LEU A 55 -12.48 9.59 -3.20
C LEU A 55 -12.24 8.94 -4.57
N ALA A 56 -13.22 8.16 -5.04
CA ALA A 56 -13.14 7.52 -6.36
C ALA A 56 -13.21 8.54 -7.51
N ALA A 57 -14.04 9.58 -7.39
CA ALA A 57 -14.18 10.63 -8.40
C ALA A 57 -12.95 11.55 -8.47
N GLY A 58 -12.30 11.81 -7.34
CA GLY A 58 -11.09 12.63 -7.24
C GLY A 58 -9.78 11.87 -7.52
N GLY A 59 -9.85 10.58 -7.86
CA GLY A 59 -8.68 9.73 -8.00
C GLY A 59 -8.87 8.64 -9.06
N MET A 60 -8.28 7.48 -8.80
CA MET A 60 -8.38 6.31 -9.66
C MET A 60 -9.22 5.23 -8.98
N ARG A 61 -10.19 4.68 -9.73
CA ARG A 61 -11.04 3.57 -9.30
C ARG A 61 -10.76 2.32 -10.15
N PHE A 62 -10.40 1.22 -9.50
CA PHE A 62 -10.14 -0.05 -10.17
C PHE A 62 -11.41 -0.87 -10.36
N THR A 63 -11.79 -1.19 -11.60
CA THR A 63 -12.96 -2.04 -11.88
C THR A 63 -12.66 -3.54 -11.78
N HIS A 64 -11.38 -3.90 -11.80
CA HIS A 64 -10.88 -5.28 -11.73
C HIS A 64 -9.76 -5.36 -10.66
N ALA A 65 -10.16 -5.56 -9.41
CA ALA A 65 -9.27 -5.79 -8.28
C ALA A 65 -9.75 -7.04 -7.53
N TYR A 66 -8.82 -7.97 -7.27
CA TYR A 66 -9.14 -9.29 -6.72
C TYR A 66 -8.43 -9.52 -5.39
N ALA A 67 -9.11 -10.18 -4.48
CA ALA A 67 -8.59 -10.59 -3.18
C ALA A 67 -8.65 -12.12 -3.04
N MET A 68 -7.97 -12.67 -2.04
CA MET A 68 -8.18 -14.04 -1.64
C MET A 68 -9.55 -14.16 -0.94
N PRO A 69 -10.23 -15.31 -0.99
CA PRO A 69 -11.59 -15.45 -0.45
C PRO A 69 -11.65 -15.47 1.09
N VAL A 70 -10.53 -15.24 1.78
CA VAL A 70 -10.43 -15.24 3.25
C VAL A 70 -9.53 -14.08 3.69
N CYS A 71 -9.87 -13.48 4.83
CA CYS A 71 -9.18 -12.33 5.43
C CYS A 71 -7.66 -12.55 5.64
N HIS A 72 -7.24 -13.69 6.18
CA HIS A 72 -5.81 -13.97 6.44
C HIS A 72 -4.95 -14.00 5.15
N PRO A 73 -5.25 -14.85 4.13
CA PRO A 73 -4.45 -14.88 2.91
C PRO A 73 -4.50 -13.57 2.11
N SER A 74 -5.60 -12.81 2.16
CA SER A 74 -5.66 -11.47 1.56
C SER A 74 -4.69 -10.48 2.20
N ARG A 75 -4.60 -10.50 3.54
CA ARG A 75 -3.65 -9.67 4.31
C ARG A 75 -2.20 -10.07 4.04
N VAL A 76 -1.95 -11.37 3.91
CA VAL A 76 -0.65 -11.91 3.54
C VAL A 76 -0.24 -11.42 2.14
N CYS A 77 -1.13 -11.52 1.14
CA CYS A 77 -0.89 -11.02 -0.21
C CYS A 77 -0.56 -9.52 -0.23
N ILE A 78 -1.38 -8.67 0.39
CA ILE A 78 -1.20 -7.21 0.31
C ILE A 78 0.09 -6.77 1.01
N LEU A 79 0.48 -7.41 2.11
CA LEU A 79 1.69 -7.03 2.85
C LEU A 79 2.97 -7.50 2.19
N THR A 80 2.98 -8.69 1.58
CA THR A 80 4.20 -9.31 1.02
C THR A 80 4.32 -9.18 -0.49
N GLY A 81 3.24 -8.86 -1.20
CA GLY A 81 3.17 -8.93 -2.65
C GLY A 81 3.20 -10.35 -3.22
N LYS A 82 2.95 -11.39 -2.38
CA LYS A 82 3.07 -12.80 -2.76
C LYS A 82 1.80 -13.58 -2.44
N TYR A 83 1.42 -14.48 -3.34
CA TYR A 83 0.38 -15.47 -3.06
C TYR A 83 0.82 -16.44 -1.94
N PRO A 84 -0.10 -16.94 -1.09
CA PRO A 84 0.21 -17.87 0.00
C PRO A 84 1.00 -19.11 -0.46
N ALA A 85 0.74 -19.60 -1.69
CA ALA A 85 1.47 -20.73 -2.27
C ALA A 85 2.98 -20.49 -2.40
N ARG A 86 3.41 -19.23 -2.58
CA ARG A 86 4.84 -18.84 -2.63
C ARG A 86 5.49 -18.77 -1.25
N MET A 87 4.71 -18.97 -0.18
CA MET A 87 5.12 -18.91 1.22
C MET A 87 4.80 -20.20 1.98
N GLY A 88 4.62 -21.31 1.26
CA GLY A 88 4.34 -22.61 1.86
C GLY A 88 2.90 -22.79 2.37
N ASN A 89 1.95 -21.98 1.88
CA ASN A 89 0.53 -22.00 2.28
C ASN A 89 0.35 -21.88 3.81
N PRO A 90 0.69 -20.73 4.42
CA PRO A 90 0.49 -20.52 5.84
C PRO A 90 -0.97 -20.76 6.23
N ARG A 91 -1.15 -21.44 7.36
CA ARG A 91 -2.49 -21.70 7.90
C ARG A 91 -3.04 -20.44 8.55
N TRP A 92 -4.35 -20.44 8.83
CA TRP A 92 -4.96 -19.32 9.54
C TRP A 92 -4.25 -19.03 10.87
N GLY A 93 -3.80 -17.78 11.04
CA GLY A 93 -3.09 -17.34 12.24
C GLY A 93 -1.60 -17.69 12.27
N ASP A 94 -1.03 -18.10 11.13
CA ASP A 94 0.40 -18.34 10.94
C ASP A 94 0.99 -17.41 9.86
N PHE A 95 2.27 -17.12 9.94
CA PHE A 95 2.98 -16.31 8.96
C PHE A 95 4.39 -16.83 8.77
N ALA A 96 4.82 -16.92 7.52
CA ALA A 96 6.16 -17.40 7.17
C ALA A 96 7.23 -16.50 7.80
N ARG A 97 8.00 -17.04 8.76
CA ARG A 97 8.94 -16.26 9.58
C ARG A 97 10.01 -15.55 8.73
N ASP A 98 10.45 -16.20 7.66
CA ASP A 98 11.42 -15.67 6.71
C ASP A 98 10.86 -14.55 5.81
N GLN A 99 9.58 -14.23 5.93
CA GLN A 99 8.91 -13.15 5.21
C GLN A 99 8.51 -11.98 6.14
N GLU A 100 8.66 -12.11 7.45
CA GLU A 100 8.20 -11.09 8.43
C GLU A 100 8.86 -9.73 8.19
N ASP A 101 10.12 -9.69 7.75
CA ASP A 101 10.91 -8.49 7.46
C ASP A 101 10.84 -8.04 5.98
N LYS A 102 10.03 -8.71 5.16
CA LYS A 102 9.93 -8.51 3.70
C LYS A 102 8.58 -7.94 3.27
N THR A 103 7.89 -7.24 4.16
CA THR A 103 6.63 -6.56 3.82
C THR A 103 6.86 -5.19 3.21
N PHE A 104 5.86 -4.64 2.52
CA PHE A 104 5.96 -3.27 1.98
C PHE A 104 6.23 -2.23 3.07
N ALA A 105 5.75 -2.45 4.31
CA ALA A 105 6.05 -1.57 5.44
C ALA A 105 7.55 -1.54 5.76
N HIS A 106 8.22 -2.69 5.74
CA HIS A 106 9.68 -2.75 5.92
C HIS A 106 10.42 -2.06 4.77
N LEU A 107 9.93 -2.20 3.54
CA LEU A 107 10.49 -1.49 2.39
C LEU A 107 10.34 0.03 2.55
N LEU A 108 9.17 0.50 2.98
CA LEU A 108 8.93 1.91 3.28
C LEU A 108 9.84 2.42 4.40
N LYS A 109 10.02 1.65 5.47
CA LYS A 109 10.93 2.00 6.57
C LYS A 109 12.39 2.12 6.10
N LYS A 110 12.86 1.19 5.26
CA LYS A 110 14.18 1.28 4.60
C LYS A 110 14.30 2.51 3.70
N ALA A 111 13.22 2.93 3.06
CA ALA A 111 13.13 4.18 2.31
C ALA A 111 12.95 5.43 3.21
N GLY A 112 13.08 5.30 4.54
CA GLY A 112 13.03 6.38 5.52
C GLY A 112 11.62 6.85 5.89
N TYR A 113 10.58 6.07 5.62
CA TYR A 113 9.23 6.37 6.12
C TYR A 113 9.09 5.96 7.57
N ARG A 114 8.24 6.68 8.31
CA ARG A 114 7.67 6.18 9.57
C ARG A 114 6.46 5.32 9.24
N THR A 115 6.41 4.14 9.83
CA THR A 115 5.37 3.13 9.61
C THR A 115 4.59 2.92 10.90
N ALA A 116 3.26 2.77 10.77
CA ALA A 116 2.37 2.44 11.87
C ALA A 116 1.17 1.67 11.32
N VAL A 117 0.52 0.89 12.19
CA VAL A 117 -0.72 0.19 11.89
C VAL A 117 -1.71 0.39 13.03
N ALA A 118 -2.98 0.56 12.70
CA ALA A 118 -4.08 0.61 13.65
C ALA A 118 -5.22 -0.27 13.14
N GLY A 119 -5.89 -0.98 14.06
CA GLY A 119 -7.01 -1.87 13.75
C GLY A 119 -6.60 -3.34 13.64
N LYS A 120 -7.25 -4.07 12.72
CA LYS A 120 -7.14 -5.54 12.65
C LYS A 120 -5.83 -5.97 11.98
N TRP A 121 -5.07 -6.82 12.68
CA TRP A 121 -3.81 -7.38 12.17
C TRP A 121 -4.02 -8.72 11.44
N GLN A 122 -4.39 -9.78 12.17
CA GLN A 122 -4.75 -11.11 11.67
C GLN A 122 -3.71 -11.80 10.74
N LEU A 123 -2.42 -11.56 10.97
CA LEU A 123 -1.33 -12.31 10.33
C LEU A 123 -0.75 -13.42 11.23
N ALA A 124 -0.79 -13.22 12.54
CA ALA A 124 -0.54 -14.28 13.50
C ALA A 124 -1.52 -14.16 14.67
N LEU A 125 -1.68 -15.26 15.41
CA LEU A 125 -2.35 -15.21 16.70
C LEU A 125 -1.42 -14.57 17.72
N MET A 126 -1.74 -13.34 18.16
CA MET A 126 -0.91 -12.64 19.16
C MET A 126 -0.79 -13.41 20.48
N SER A 127 -1.77 -14.24 20.82
CA SER A 127 -1.69 -15.15 21.98
C SER A 127 -0.57 -16.19 21.84
N LYS A 128 -0.20 -16.57 20.62
CA LYS A 128 0.86 -17.54 20.32
C LYS A 128 2.18 -16.88 19.93
N ARG A 129 2.10 -15.69 19.32
CA ARG A 129 3.24 -14.94 18.79
C ARG A 129 3.09 -13.46 19.14
N PRO A 130 3.28 -13.07 20.41
CA PRO A 130 3.20 -11.67 20.83
C PRO A 130 4.32 -10.80 20.26
N ASP A 131 5.41 -11.44 19.80
CA ASP A 131 6.53 -10.84 19.10
C ASP A 131 6.25 -10.57 17.62
N HIS A 132 5.15 -11.11 17.08
CA HIS A 132 4.85 -11.03 15.67
C HIS A 132 4.44 -9.61 15.27
N CYS A 133 5.27 -9.07 14.39
CA CYS A 133 5.26 -7.73 13.82
C CYS A 133 5.77 -6.61 14.73
N LYS A 134 6.95 -6.09 14.34
CA LYS A 134 7.38 -4.72 14.60
C LYS A 134 7.44 -4.03 13.24
N THR A 135 6.43 -3.24 12.91
CA THR A 135 6.54 -2.31 11.77
C THR A 135 7.62 -1.28 12.00
#